data_AF-A0A920DT00-F1
#
_entry.id   AF-A0A920DT00-F1
#
_cell.length_a   1.000
_cell.length_b   1.000
_cell.length_c   1.000
_cell.angle_alpha   90.00
_cell.angle_beta   90.00
_cell.angle_gamma   90.00
#
_symmetry.space_group_name_H-M   'P 1'
#
loop_
_entity.id
_entity.type
_entity.pdbx_description
1 polymer ?
#
loop_
_entity_poly.entity_id
_entity_poly.type
_entity_poly.pdbx_seq_one_letter_code
_entity_poly.pdbx_strand_id
1 'polypeptide(L)'
;MQYECIFKSVFERYGRELDEAGINVNNGFGNLLSNINKLTPAIKTEVEAEINKCFSKGPDLAMVDSEKGITNLHVPSDIIVDASMPAMIRNSGQMWNKEGKPQDTKAVIPDSSYAGIYQTTIDFCKENGAFNPSSMGTVPNVGLMAQKAEEYGSHDKTFEISSAGKVQVVFDSGAVLMEHEVKEGDIWRMCQVKDLPIQDWVKLAVKRAKSTGVPAIFWLNENRAHDSQLIKKVKTYLPDHDTKGLDIRILSPVEATKVSLQRMKDGKDTISVTGNVLRDYNTDLFPILELGTSAKMLSIVPLMNGGGLFETGAGGSAPKHVEQFNKENHLRWDSLGEFLALAVSFEHEAETNNNAKAKILAEALDNATVTLLENGKSPSRKVNELDNRGSHFYIALYWSQELAKQTKDKDLQAKFATVAKSLENNEVKIIKELNSIQGTSINIQGYYSLMSKKAEVAMRPSPTLNNIIEAI
;
A
#
# COMPACT_ATOMS: atom_id res chain seq x y z
N MET A 1 25.71 -5.10 0.79
CA MET A 1 24.50 -4.23 0.60
C MET A 1 24.86 -2.86 0.02
N GLN A 2 23.90 -2.08 -0.53
CA GLN A 2 24.18 -0.73 -1.12
C GLN A 2 24.89 0.22 -0.15
N TYR A 3 24.57 0.13 1.14
CA TYR A 3 25.16 0.93 2.20
C TYR A 3 26.68 0.67 2.36
N GLU A 4 27.10 -0.59 2.40
CA GLU A 4 28.52 -0.97 2.43
C GLU A 4 29.25 -0.59 1.15
N CYS A 5 28.54 -0.46 0.02
CA CYS A 5 29.15 0.00 -1.23
C CYS A 5 29.46 1.51 -1.18
N ILE A 6 28.59 2.31 -0.58
CA ILE A 6 28.75 3.78 -0.51
C ILE A 6 29.74 4.17 0.58
N PHE A 7 29.65 3.52 1.75
CA PHE A 7 30.52 3.78 2.90
C PHE A 7 31.65 2.75 3.03
N LYS A 8 32.04 2.12 1.91
CA LYS A 8 33.01 1.02 1.87
C LYS A 8 34.29 1.33 2.65
N SER A 9 34.88 2.52 2.41
CA SER A 9 36.12 2.92 3.07
C SER A 9 35.98 3.16 4.56
N VAL A 10 34.78 3.44 5.06
CA VAL A 10 34.50 3.56 6.51
C VAL A 10 34.61 2.17 7.14
N PHE A 11 33.97 1.16 6.54
CA PHE A 11 33.99 -0.21 7.05
C PHE A 11 35.34 -0.90 6.90
N GLU A 12 36.03 -0.71 5.77
CA GLU A 12 37.36 -1.28 5.57
C GLU A 12 38.39 -0.75 6.57
N ARG A 13 38.25 0.52 7.01
CA ARG A 13 39.21 1.17 7.90
C ARG A 13 38.87 1.02 9.38
N TYR A 14 37.58 1.02 9.74
CA TYR A 14 37.12 1.10 11.12
C TYR A 14 36.12 0.00 11.50
N GLY A 15 35.96 -1.05 10.68
CA GLY A 15 34.93 -2.07 10.85
C GLY A 15 34.92 -2.69 12.25
N ARG A 16 36.11 -3.01 12.78
CA ARG A 16 36.24 -3.57 14.13
C ARG A 16 35.71 -2.62 15.21
N GLU A 17 36.09 -1.35 15.16
CA GLU A 17 35.66 -0.33 16.12
C GLU A 17 34.15 -0.08 16.03
N LEU A 18 33.60 -0.11 14.81
CA LEU A 18 32.16 0.03 14.59
C LEU A 18 31.40 -1.16 15.16
N ASP A 19 31.91 -2.38 14.97
CA ASP A 19 31.34 -3.62 15.52
C ASP A 19 31.38 -3.61 17.06
N GLU A 20 32.52 -3.24 17.66
CA GLU A 20 32.68 -3.09 19.11
C GLU A 20 31.72 -2.03 19.69
N ALA A 21 31.38 -0.98 18.93
CA ALA A 21 30.38 0.03 19.29
C ALA A 21 28.92 -0.44 19.13
N GLY A 22 28.70 -1.64 18.58
CA GLY A 22 27.37 -2.22 18.32
C GLY A 22 26.65 -1.59 17.14
N ILE A 23 27.38 -1.06 16.16
CA ILE A 23 26.81 -0.51 14.94
C ILE A 23 26.36 -1.66 14.04
N ASN A 24 25.07 -1.65 13.66
CA ASN A 24 24.49 -2.64 12.77
C ASN A 24 23.97 -1.94 11.51
N VAL A 25 24.65 -2.19 10.39
CA VAL A 25 24.38 -1.57 9.09
C VAL A 25 23.04 -2.00 8.49
N ASN A 26 22.51 -3.16 8.90
CA ASN A 26 21.17 -3.62 8.51
C ASN A 26 20.07 -2.74 9.09
N ASN A 27 20.37 -1.97 10.14
CA ASN A 27 19.47 -0.98 10.73
C ASN A 27 19.64 0.43 10.12
N GLY A 28 20.43 0.56 9.05
CA GLY A 28 20.65 1.79 8.30
C GLY A 28 21.66 2.77 8.91
N PHE A 29 21.92 3.86 8.19
CA PHE A 29 22.86 4.92 8.58
C PHE A 29 22.47 5.59 9.90
N GLY A 30 21.18 5.67 10.21
CA GLY A 30 20.69 6.21 11.48
C GLY A 30 21.21 5.43 12.68
N ASN A 31 21.37 4.11 12.56
CA ASN A 31 21.96 3.29 13.61
C ASN A 31 23.44 3.66 13.84
N LEU A 32 24.21 3.84 12.78
CA LEU A 32 25.60 4.33 12.87
C LEU A 32 25.65 5.66 13.61
N LEU A 33 24.87 6.65 13.18
CA LEU A 33 24.85 7.98 13.79
C LEU A 33 24.45 7.94 15.29
N SER A 34 23.48 7.10 15.65
CA SER A 34 23.03 6.98 17.04
C SER A 34 24.09 6.36 17.98
N ASN A 35 25.00 5.55 17.44
CA ASN A 35 26.02 4.84 18.21
C ASN A 35 27.42 5.44 18.06
N ILE A 36 27.64 6.39 17.16
CA ILE A 36 28.97 6.96 16.88
C ILE A 36 29.64 7.59 18.12
N ASN A 37 28.85 8.05 19.08
CA ASN A 37 29.34 8.61 20.35
C ASN A 37 29.92 7.55 21.32
N LYS A 38 29.74 6.26 21.03
CA LYS A 38 30.36 5.16 21.79
C LYS A 38 31.81 4.93 21.37
N LEU A 39 32.24 5.47 20.23
CA LEU A 39 33.63 5.43 19.77
C LEU A 39 34.50 6.38 20.61
N THR A 40 35.82 6.14 20.61
CA THR A 40 36.75 7.11 21.20
C THR A 40 36.71 8.43 20.42
N PRO A 41 36.97 9.59 21.06
CA PRO A 41 36.91 10.88 20.36
C PRO A 41 37.79 10.98 19.11
N ALA A 42 38.97 10.34 19.13
CA ALA A 42 39.87 10.28 17.97
C ALA A 42 39.25 9.48 16.82
N ILE A 43 38.83 8.24 17.08
CA ILE A 43 38.22 7.37 16.07
C ILE A 43 36.92 7.98 15.54
N LYS A 44 36.08 8.55 16.42
CA LYS A 44 34.86 9.25 16.00
C LYS A 44 35.15 10.32 14.96
N THR A 45 36.13 11.19 15.24
CA THR A 45 36.50 12.29 14.33
C THR A 45 36.96 11.75 12.97
N GLU A 46 37.74 10.68 12.97
CA GLU A 46 38.23 10.02 11.76
C GLU A 46 37.11 9.34 10.95
N VAL A 47 36.16 8.71 11.63
CA VAL A 47 34.96 8.09 11.03
C VAL A 47 34.07 9.17 10.40
N GLU A 48 33.78 10.26 11.12
CA GLU A 48 32.98 11.40 10.60
C GLU A 48 33.64 12.02 9.36
N ALA A 49 34.96 12.20 9.37
CA ALA A 49 35.71 12.71 8.23
C ALA A 49 35.64 11.76 7.02
N GLU A 50 35.74 10.45 7.22
CA GLU A 50 35.65 9.47 6.14
C GLU A 50 34.22 9.36 5.58
N ILE A 51 33.19 9.47 6.43
CA ILE A 51 31.78 9.56 6.01
C ILE A 51 31.55 10.77 5.10
N ASN A 52 32.03 11.96 5.50
CA ASN A 52 31.93 13.17 4.69
C ASN A 52 32.67 13.04 3.36
N LYS A 53 33.79 12.32 3.35
CA LYS A 53 34.53 11.99 2.13
C LYS A 53 33.75 11.02 1.23
N CYS A 54 33.06 10.03 1.77
CA CYS A 54 32.16 9.15 1.01
C CYS A 54 31.03 9.95 0.35
N PHE A 55 30.35 10.85 1.09
CA PHE A 55 29.30 11.69 0.52
C PHE A 55 29.81 12.66 -0.56
N SER A 56 30.95 13.30 -0.34
CA SER A 56 31.51 14.26 -1.30
C SER A 56 32.08 13.63 -2.57
N LYS A 57 32.52 12.37 -2.50
CA LYS A 57 33.05 11.63 -3.67
C LYS A 57 32.03 10.70 -4.32
N GLY A 58 30.96 10.35 -3.61
CA GLY A 58 29.88 9.51 -4.09
C GLY A 58 28.84 10.29 -4.91
N PRO A 59 27.87 9.59 -5.51
CA PRO A 59 26.71 10.24 -6.11
C PRO A 59 25.85 10.90 -5.03
N ASP A 60 25.10 11.93 -5.41
CA ASP A 60 24.03 12.46 -4.57
C ASP A 60 22.99 11.35 -4.28
N LEU A 61 22.41 11.38 -3.09
CA LEU A 61 21.41 10.41 -2.63
C LEU A 61 20.02 11.03 -2.58
N ALA A 62 19.00 10.20 -2.80
CA ALA A 62 17.62 10.60 -2.59
C ALA A 62 17.37 10.88 -1.10
N MET A 63 16.58 11.91 -0.82
CA MET A 63 16.25 12.37 0.52
C MET A 63 14.83 11.95 0.92
N VAL A 64 14.69 11.43 2.14
CA VAL A 64 13.40 11.19 2.80
C VAL A 64 12.86 12.49 3.41
N ASP A 65 13.78 13.28 3.99
CA ASP A 65 13.56 14.62 4.54
C ASP A 65 14.85 15.43 4.37
N SER A 66 14.88 16.31 3.36
CA SER A 66 16.07 17.11 3.02
C SER A 66 16.39 18.18 4.08
N GLU A 67 15.37 18.73 4.76
CA GLU A 67 15.56 19.74 5.81
C GLU A 67 16.27 19.16 7.04
N LYS A 68 15.97 17.88 7.35
CA LYS A 68 16.62 17.14 8.44
C LYS A 68 17.86 16.35 8.02
N GLY A 69 18.22 16.37 6.74
CA GLY A 69 19.35 15.60 6.22
C GLY A 69 19.13 14.08 6.20
N ILE A 70 17.87 13.60 6.24
CA ILE A 70 17.53 12.18 6.24
C ILE A 70 17.55 11.66 4.79
N THR A 71 18.52 10.81 4.49
CA THR A 71 18.74 10.14 3.19
C THR A 71 17.98 8.82 3.08
N ASN A 72 17.88 8.26 1.87
CA ASN A 72 17.34 6.93 1.60
C ASN A 72 18.05 5.77 2.32
N LEU A 73 19.23 6.01 2.89
CA LEU A 73 20.00 5.00 3.62
C LEU A 73 19.83 5.11 5.14
N HIS A 74 19.07 6.08 5.65
CA HIS A 74 18.95 6.32 7.09
C HIS A 74 18.24 5.18 7.82
N VAL A 75 17.05 4.80 7.36
CA VAL A 75 16.25 3.73 7.96
C VAL A 75 15.74 2.82 6.85
N PRO A 76 15.93 1.48 6.94
CA PRO A 76 15.53 0.55 5.88
C PRO A 76 14.05 0.59 5.51
N SER A 77 13.19 0.98 6.46
CA SER A 77 11.74 1.05 6.28
C SER A 77 11.23 2.39 5.74
N ASP A 78 12.11 3.39 5.52
CA ASP A 78 11.66 4.71 5.07
C ASP A 78 11.27 4.73 3.58
N ILE A 79 11.96 3.95 2.74
CA ILE A 79 11.71 3.86 1.30
C ILE A 79 11.31 2.43 0.94
N ILE A 80 10.01 2.21 0.86
CA ILE A 80 9.41 0.91 0.51
C ILE A 80 9.05 0.93 -0.98
N VAL A 81 9.46 -0.11 -1.72
CA VAL A 81 9.49 -0.12 -3.19
C VAL A 81 8.10 0.03 -3.84
N ASP A 82 7.10 -0.62 -3.26
CA ASP A 82 5.69 -0.59 -3.66
C ASP A 82 5.12 0.83 -3.70
N ALA A 83 5.40 1.65 -2.69
CA ALA A 83 4.92 3.04 -2.60
C ALA A 83 5.88 4.06 -3.22
N SER A 84 7.20 3.85 -3.09
CA SER A 84 8.21 4.82 -3.54
C SER A 84 8.38 4.86 -5.05
N MET A 85 8.29 3.72 -5.74
CA MET A 85 8.43 3.67 -7.19
C MET A 85 7.28 4.39 -7.91
N PRO A 86 6.00 4.16 -7.58
CA PRO A 86 4.90 4.91 -8.18
C PRO A 86 4.96 6.40 -7.84
N ALA A 87 5.34 6.77 -6.61
CA ALA A 87 5.52 8.17 -6.23
C ALA A 87 6.59 8.86 -7.07
N MET A 88 7.72 8.19 -7.33
CA MET A 88 8.79 8.68 -8.20
C MET A 88 8.34 8.78 -9.67
N ILE A 89 7.67 7.75 -10.20
CA ILE A 89 7.15 7.75 -11.58
C ILE A 89 6.16 8.90 -11.79
N ARG A 90 5.22 9.09 -10.85
CA ARG A 90 4.23 10.17 -10.91
C ARG A 90 4.88 11.55 -10.80
N ASN A 91 5.96 11.67 -10.04
CA ASN A 91 6.75 12.89 -9.90
C ASN A 91 7.78 13.03 -11.04
N SER A 92 7.34 12.83 -12.29
CA SER A 92 8.16 12.97 -13.49
C SER A 92 9.41 12.09 -13.54
N GLY A 93 9.43 10.96 -12.82
CA GLY A 93 10.61 10.10 -12.72
C GLY A 93 11.69 10.63 -11.77
N GLN A 94 11.32 11.52 -10.84
CA GLN A 94 12.26 12.27 -10.01
C GLN A 94 12.06 12.03 -8.51
N MET A 95 13.16 12.07 -7.76
CA MET A 95 13.18 12.06 -6.29
C MET A 95 13.78 13.35 -5.74
N TRP A 96 13.66 13.58 -4.44
CA TRP A 96 14.17 14.79 -3.78
C TRP A 96 15.67 14.71 -3.54
N ASN A 97 16.40 15.74 -3.94
CA ASN A 97 17.83 15.88 -3.67
C ASN A 97 18.10 16.63 -2.34
N LYS A 98 19.38 16.86 -2.01
CA LYS A 98 19.79 17.53 -0.76
C LYS A 98 19.31 18.98 -0.64
N GLU A 99 19.05 19.67 -1.75
CA GLU A 99 18.46 21.02 -1.77
C GLU A 99 16.92 21.00 -1.71
N GLY A 100 16.30 19.84 -1.54
CA GLY A 100 14.84 19.71 -1.53
C GLY A 100 14.21 19.94 -2.90
N LYS A 101 14.93 19.65 -3.98
CA LYS A 101 14.45 19.80 -5.37
C LYS A 101 14.27 18.44 -6.05
N PRO A 102 13.29 18.29 -6.96
CA PRO A 102 13.17 17.11 -7.81
C PRO A 102 14.40 16.94 -8.71
N GLN A 103 14.91 15.72 -8.80
CA GLN A 103 16.05 15.33 -9.63
C GLN A 103 15.87 13.91 -10.17
N ASP A 104 16.31 13.67 -11.41
CA ASP A 104 16.30 12.35 -12.03
C ASP A 104 17.08 11.35 -11.17
N THR A 105 16.56 10.12 -11.06
CA THR A 105 17.12 9.10 -10.18
C THR A 105 17.47 7.81 -10.92
N LYS A 106 18.52 7.14 -10.43
CA LYS A 106 18.74 5.73 -10.71
C LYS A 106 18.09 4.92 -9.58
N ALA A 107 16.86 4.48 -9.80
CA ALA A 107 16.15 3.63 -8.85
C ALA A 107 16.72 2.19 -8.88
N VAL A 108 17.48 1.83 -7.86
CA VAL A 108 18.14 0.52 -7.80
C VAL A 108 17.23 -0.49 -7.11
N ILE A 109 16.71 -1.45 -7.89
CA ILE A 109 16.01 -2.64 -7.42
C ILE A 109 16.91 -3.84 -7.72
N PRO A 110 17.58 -4.44 -6.72
CA PRO A 110 18.61 -5.45 -6.98
C PRO A 110 18.10 -6.73 -7.64
N ASP A 111 16.95 -7.23 -7.20
CA ASP A 111 16.35 -8.45 -7.74
C ASP A 111 15.58 -8.16 -9.04
N SER A 112 15.78 -9.02 -10.04
CA SER A 112 15.22 -8.82 -11.37
C SER A 112 13.81 -9.39 -11.57
N SER A 113 13.25 -10.11 -10.59
CA SER A 113 11.95 -10.77 -10.73
C SER A 113 10.83 -9.77 -11.03
N TYR A 114 10.89 -8.59 -10.42
CA TYR A 114 9.82 -7.59 -10.46
C TYR A 114 10.27 -6.22 -10.99
N ALA A 115 11.58 -5.92 -11.00
CA ALA A 115 12.10 -4.61 -11.42
C ALA A 115 11.66 -4.20 -12.84
N GLY A 116 11.48 -5.18 -13.74
CA GLY A 116 11.12 -4.95 -15.13
C GLY A 116 9.80 -4.22 -15.35
N ILE A 117 8.82 -4.36 -14.44
CA ILE A 117 7.52 -3.66 -14.58
C ILE A 117 7.71 -2.15 -14.43
N TYR A 118 8.54 -1.71 -13.48
CA TYR A 118 8.78 -0.29 -13.24
C TYR A 118 9.60 0.33 -14.37
N GLN A 119 10.62 -0.37 -14.85
CA GLN A 119 11.39 0.09 -16.01
C GLN A 119 10.48 0.24 -17.24
N THR A 120 9.59 -0.72 -17.48
CA THR A 120 8.61 -0.67 -18.56
C THR A 120 7.69 0.53 -18.43
N THR A 121 7.18 0.82 -17.22
CA THR A 121 6.34 2.00 -16.98
C THR A 121 7.11 3.31 -17.17
N ILE A 122 8.35 3.39 -16.72
CA ILE A 122 9.22 4.57 -16.90
C ILE A 122 9.44 4.83 -18.39
N ASP A 123 9.81 3.80 -19.15
CA ASP A 123 10.07 3.94 -20.59
C ASP A 123 8.80 4.29 -21.36
N PHE A 124 7.66 3.71 -20.97
CA PHE A 124 6.36 4.08 -21.53
C PHE A 124 6.03 5.57 -21.31
N CYS A 125 6.23 6.09 -20.09
CA CYS A 125 6.01 7.50 -19.79
C CYS A 125 6.99 8.43 -20.53
N LYS A 126 8.24 8.01 -20.73
CA LYS A 126 9.21 8.78 -21.54
C LYS A 126 8.78 8.90 -23.00
N GLU A 127 8.23 7.82 -23.57
CA GLU A 127 7.76 7.78 -24.95
C GLU A 127 6.42 8.51 -25.14
N ASN A 128 5.50 8.37 -24.18
CA ASN A 128 4.10 8.76 -24.35
C ASN A 128 3.67 9.99 -23.53
N GLY A 129 4.55 10.51 -22.67
CA GLY A 129 4.21 11.51 -21.67
C GLY A 129 3.54 10.92 -20.43
N ALA A 130 3.18 11.79 -19.49
CA ALA A 130 2.45 11.40 -18.28
C ALA A 130 1.03 10.91 -18.62
N PHE A 131 0.51 9.98 -17.82
CA PHE A 131 -0.89 9.55 -17.92
C PHE A 131 -1.85 10.70 -17.63
N ASN A 132 -3.04 10.64 -18.25
CA ASN A 132 -4.11 11.60 -18.01
C ASN A 132 -5.28 10.95 -17.23
N PRO A 133 -5.40 11.23 -15.92
CA PRO A 133 -6.45 10.68 -15.05
C PRO A 133 -7.88 10.88 -15.54
N SER A 134 -8.16 11.89 -16.38
CA SER A 134 -9.53 12.15 -16.87
C SER A 134 -9.98 11.23 -18.01
N SER A 135 -9.06 10.47 -18.62
CA SER A 135 -9.34 9.67 -19.82
C SER A 135 -8.69 8.29 -19.82
N MET A 136 -7.78 8.02 -18.90
CA MET A 136 -7.12 6.72 -18.79
C MET A 136 -8.10 5.65 -18.30
N GLY A 137 -7.88 4.40 -18.73
CA GLY A 137 -8.56 3.22 -18.18
C GLY A 137 -7.99 2.83 -16.82
N THR A 138 -8.47 1.72 -16.28
CA THR A 138 -8.02 1.18 -14.99
C THR A 138 -7.39 -0.20 -15.08
N VAL A 139 -6.46 -0.51 -14.17
CA VAL A 139 -5.84 -1.83 -14.05
C VAL A 139 -6.14 -2.46 -12.68
N PRO A 140 -7.33 -3.07 -12.49
CA PRO A 140 -7.65 -3.79 -11.27
C PRO A 140 -6.82 -5.08 -11.12
N ASN A 141 -6.65 -5.57 -9.89
CA ASN A 141 -5.82 -6.74 -9.61
C ASN A 141 -6.57 -7.91 -8.97
N VAL A 142 -6.24 -9.14 -9.38
CA VAL A 142 -6.60 -10.40 -8.71
C VAL A 142 -5.31 -11.09 -8.25
N GLY A 143 -5.04 -11.05 -6.94
CA GLY A 143 -3.78 -11.50 -6.35
C GLY A 143 -3.84 -12.87 -5.67
N LEU A 144 -2.84 -13.71 -5.93
CA LEU A 144 -2.63 -14.97 -5.21
C LEU A 144 -1.90 -14.70 -3.88
N MET A 145 -2.62 -14.80 -2.76
CA MET A 145 -2.03 -14.51 -1.43
C MET A 145 -2.43 -15.49 -0.31
N ALA A 146 -3.47 -16.29 -0.51
CA ALA A 146 -4.02 -17.14 0.53
C ALA A 146 -2.97 -18.12 1.10
N GLN A 147 -3.01 -18.31 2.42
CA GLN A 147 -2.12 -19.21 3.17
C GLN A 147 -0.61 -18.86 3.05
N LYS A 148 -0.29 -17.55 3.04
CA LYS A 148 1.08 -17.02 2.93
C LYS A 148 1.77 -17.50 1.64
N ALA A 149 1.08 -17.30 0.52
CA ALA A 149 1.60 -17.73 -0.78
C ALA A 149 2.93 -17.04 -1.13
N GLU A 150 3.84 -17.82 -1.69
CA GLU A 150 5.09 -17.38 -2.31
C GLU A 150 6.06 -16.72 -1.29
N GLU A 151 6.58 -15.52 -1.59
CA GLU A 151 7.59 -14.85 -0.75
C GLU A 151 7.09 -14.51 0.66
N TYR A 152 5.79 -14.23 0.84
CA TYR A 152 5.20 -13.87 2.14
C TYR A 152 5.18 -15.05 3.13
N GLY A 153 5.41 -16.26 2.64
CA GLY A 153 5.57 -17.47 3.46
C GLY A 153 7.03 -17.87 3.67
N SER A 154 8.02 -17.10 3.19
CA SER A 154 9.42 -17.54 3.13
C SER A 154 10.30 -17.10 4.30
N HIS A 155 9.79 -16.31 5.24
CA HIS A 155 10.59 -15.69 6.30
C HIS A 155 11.35 -16.70 7.18
N ASP A 156 10.68 -17.79 7.58
CA ASP A 156 11.26 -18.90 8.36
C ASP A 156 12.11 -19.87 7.51
N LYS A 157 12.22 -19.60 6.20
CA LYS A 157 12.94 -20.38 5.20
C LYS A 157 13.95 -19.53 4.43
N THR A 158 14.38 -18.42 5.03
CA THR A 158 15.38 -17.51 4.47
C THR A 158 16.60 -17.50 5.39
N PHE A 159 17.77 -17.74 4.82
CA PHE A 159 19.01 -17.90 5.58
C PHE A 159 20.14 -17.11 4.90
N GLU A 160 20.88 -16.37 5.71
CA GLU A 160 22.20 -15.87 5.33
C GLU A 160 23.21 -17.02 5.50
N ILE A 161 23.94 -17.31 4.44
CA ILE A 161 24.83 -18.46 4.38
C ILE A 161 26.13 -18.14 5.14
N SER A 162 26.46 -18.95 6.13
CA SER A 162 27.64 -18.76 6.98
C SER A 162 28.94 -19.33 6.42
N SER A 163 28.88 -20.20 5.42
CA SER A 163 30.06 -20.77 4.76
C SER A 163 29.72 -21.32 3.37
N ALA A 164 30.70 -21.29 2.47
CA ALA A 164 30.52 -21.79 1.11
C ALA A 164 30.23 -23.30 1.08
N GLY A 165 29.35 -23.73 0.18
CA GLY A 165 28.94 -25.13 0.08
C GLY A 165 27.71 -25.31 -0.81
N LYS A 166 26.81 -26.20 -0.38
CA LYS A 166 25.56 -26.50 -1.09
C LYS A 166 24.37 -26.44 -0.15
N VAL A 167 23.27 -25.85 -0.62
CA VAL A 167 21.96 -25.98 0.04
C VAL A 167 21.13 -26.98 -0.73
N GLN A 168 20.66 -28.02 -0.04
CA GLN A 168 19.81 -29.07 -0.60
C GLN A 168 18.44 -29.08 0.06
N VAL A 169 17.40 -29.23 -0.75
CA VAL A 169 16.05 -29.59 -0.29
C VAL A 169 15.86 -31.06 -0.59
N VAL A 170 15.60 -31.86 0.44
CA VAL A 170 15.53 -33.33 0.34
C VAL A 170 14.16 -33.84 0.73
N PHE A 171 13.74 -34.94 0.10
CA PHE A 171 12.59 -35.71 0.54
C PHE A 171 12.92 -36.50 1.82
N ASP A 172 11.89 -36.98 2.52
CA ASP A 172 12.03 -37.91 3.66
C ASP A 172 12.79 -39.20 3.28
N SER A 173 12.77 -39.58 2.00
CA SER A 173 13.54 -40.72 1.47
C SER A 173 15.05 -40.45 1.34
N GLY A 174 15.50 -39.21 1.54
CA GLY A 174 16.87 -38.76 1.30
C GLY A 174 17.16 -38.36 -0.16
N ALA A 175 16.19 -38.49 -1.08
CA ALA A 175 16.35 -38.03 -2.45
C ALA A 175 16.39 -36.50 -2.51
N VAL A 176 17.34 -35.93 -3.26
CA VAL A 176 17.48 -34.49 -3.45
C VAL A 176 16.41 -33.99 -4.45
N LEU A 177 15.60 -33.04 -4.01
CA LEU A 177 14.60 -32.36 -4.84
C LEU A 177 15.19 -31.14 -5.56
N MET A 178 15.94 -30.30 -4.85
CA MET A 178 16.61 -29.10 -5.37
C MET A 178 17.97 -28.92 -4.70
N GLU A 179 18.95 -28.39 -5.43
CA GLU A 179 20.30 -28.12 -4.95
C GLU A 179 20.81 -26.79 -5.51
N HIS A 180 21.52 -26.01 -4.70
CA HIS A 180 22.19 -24.78 -5.11
C HIS A 180 23.61 -24.74 -4.52
N GLU A 181 24.59 -24.36 -5.32
CA GLU A 181 25.89 -23.94 -4.82
C GLU A 181 25.77 -22.53 -4.23
N VAL A 182 26.32 -22.34 -3.03
CA VAL A 182 26.23 -21.08 -2.28
C VAL A 182 27.59 -20.68 -1.73
N LYS A 183 27.77 -19.39 -1.52
CA LYS A 183 28.94 -18.78 -0.88
C LYS A 183 28.56 -18.15 0.45
N GLU A 184 29.57 -17.90 1.29
CA GLU A 184 29.39 -17.12 2.51
C GLU A 184 28.81 -15.72 2.18
N GLY A 185 27.82 -15.29 2.95
CA GLY A 185 27.08 -14.05 2.77
C GLY A 185 25.96 -14.09 1.73
N ASP A 186 25.82 -15.18 0.97
CA ASP A 186 24.64 -15.34 0.09
C ASP A 186 23.37 -15.43 0.93
N ILE A 187 22.25 -14.93 0.38
CA ILE A 187 20.92 -15.09 0.98
C ILE A 187 20.19 -16.17 0.20
N TRP A 188 20.02 -17.34 0.80
CA TRP A 188 19.22 -18.43 0.23
C TRP A 188 17.81 -18.40 0.81
N ARG A 189 16.79 -18.64 -0.04
CA ARG A 189 15.38 -18.68 0.40
C ARG A 189 14.57 -19.76 -0.30
N MET A 190 13.55 -20.27 0.38
CA MET A 190 12.54 -21.17 -0.20
C MET A 190 11.12 -20.63 0.01
N CYS A 191 10.35 -20.63 -1.08
CA CYS A 191 8.95 -20.21 -1.10
C CYS A 191 8.02 -21.41 -1.30
N GLN A 192 6.76 -21.27 -0.89
CA GLN A 192 5.73 -22.29 -1.07
C GLN A 192 4.41 -21.65 -1.49
N VAL A 193 3.66 -22.34 -2.34
CA VAL A 193 2.27 -22.00 -2.64
C VAL A 193 1.46 -23.29 -2.73
N LYS A 194 0.30 -23.31 -2.10
CA LYS A 194 -0.56 -24.50 -2.04
C LYS A 194 -1.53 -24.52 -3.19
N ASP A 195 -1.97 -25.72 -3.55
CA ASP A 195 -2.80 -25.93 -4.74
C ASP A 195 -4.19 -25.32 -4.63
N LEU A 196 -4.85 -25.45 -3.47
CA LEU A 196 -6.19 -24.88 -3.25
C LEU A 196 -6.21 -23.34 -3.40
N PRO A 197 -5.25 -22.57 -2.83
CA PRO A 197 -5.09 -21.15 -3.16
C PRO A 197 -4.99 -20.84 -4.66
N ILE A 198 -4.30 -21.68 -5.44
CA ILE A 198 -4.15 -21.46 -6.90
C ILE A 198 -5.50 -21.67 -7.60
N GLN A 199 -6.24 -22.73 -7.24
CA GLN A 199 -7.56 -22.98 -7.81
C GLN A 199 -8.54 -21.84 -7.53
N ASP A 200 -8.57 -21.35 -6.29
CA ASP A 200 -9.44 -20.22 -5.90
C ASP A 200 -9.03 -18.92 -6.61
N TRP A 201 -7.73 -18.67 -6.76
CA TRP A 201 -7.20 -17.53 -7.52
C TRP A 201 -7.62 -17.56 -9.00
N VAL A 202 -7.54 -18.71 -9.67
CA VAL A 202 -8.01 -18.86 -11.07
C VAL A 202 -9.52 -18.64 -11.15
N LYS A 203 -10.29 -19.24 -10.22
CA LYS A 203 -11.74 -19.05 -10.14
C LYS A 203 -12.13 -17.58 -9.97
N LEU A 204 -11.42 -16.86 -9.09
CA LEU A 204 -11.67 -15.44 -8.85
C LEU A 204 -11.35 -14.60 -10.09
N ALA A 205 -10.25 -14.90 -10.80
CA ALA A 205 -9.88 -14.23 -12.04
C ALA A 205 -10.97 -14.37 -13.11
N VAL A 206 -11.48 -15.58 -13.32
CA VAL A 206 -12.58 -15.84 -14.28
C VAL A 206 -13.86 -15.13 -13.83
N LYS A 207 -14.20 -15.20 -12.53
CA LYS A 207 -15.38 -14.51 -11.97
C LYS A 207 -15.32 -13.00 -12.26
N ARG A 208 -14.16 -12.37 -12.02
CA ARG A 208 -13.98 -10.93 -12.25
C ARG A 208 -14.07 -10.59 -13.74
N ALA A 209 -13.32 -11.29 -14.60
CA ALA A 209 -13.38 -11.11 -16.05
C ALA A 209 -14.81 -11.23 -16.61
N LYS A 210 -15.58 -12.22 -16.12
CA LYS A 210 -16.98 -12.42 -16.52
C LYS A 210 -17.90 -11.30 -16.02
N SER A 211 -17.72 -10.86 -14.77
CA SER A 211 -18.57 -9.81 -14.18
C SER A 211 -18.36 -8.43 -14.79
N THR A 212 -17.16 -8.13 -15.29
CA THR A 212 -16.81 -6.81 -15.83
C THR A 212 -16.72 -6.75 -17.35
N GLY A 213 -16.57 -7.90 -18.02
CA GLY A 213 -16.28 -7.96 -19.45
C GLY A 213 -14.88 -7.45 -19.84
N VAL A 214 -14.01 -7.21 -18.85
CA VAL A 214 -12.66 -6.68 -19.05
C VAL A 214 -11.67 -7.83 -19.30
N PRO A 215 -10.74 -7.71 -20.26
CA PRO A 215 -9.68 -8.70 -20.46
C PRO A 215 -8.85 -8.95 -19.20
N ALA A 216 -8.53 -10.22 -18.93
CA ALA A 216 -7.69 -10.61 -17.79
C ALA A 216 -6.37 -11.22 -18.26
N ILE A 217 -5.27 -10.72 -17.73
CA ILE A 217 -3.93 -11.18 -18.08
C ILE A 217 -3.28 -11.79 -16.83
N PHE A 218 -2.86 -13.05 -16.92
CA PHE A 218 -1.99 -13.69 -15.93
C PHE A 218 -0.54 -13.26 -16.17
N TRP A 219 0.09 -12.65 -15.18
CA TRP A 219 1.45 -12.09 -15.28
C TRP A 219 2.45 -13.13 -14.79
N LEU A 220 2.85 -14.04 -15.68
CA LEU A 220 3.67 -15.20 -15.37
C LEU A 220 4.80 -15.32 -16.40
N ASN A 221 6.04 -15.29 -15.93
CA ASN A 221 7.23 -15.42 -16.76
C ASN A 221 7.57 -16.91 -16.96
N GLU A 222 7.36 -17.46 -18.15
CA GLU A 222 7.67 -18.88 -18.42
C GLU A 222 9.14 -19.27 -18.17
N ASN A 223 10.06 -18.31 -18.22
CA ASN A 223 11.48 -18.52 -17.94
C ASN A 223 11.82 -18.54 -16.43
N ARG A 224 10.86 -18.19 -15.55
CA ARG A 224 11.01 -18.32 -14.11
C ARG A 224 10.43 -19.68 -13.70
N ALA A 225 11.28 -20.54 -13.10
CA ALA A 225 10.90 -21.92 -12.79
C ALA A 225 9.61 -22.02 -11.98
N HIS A 226 9.41 -21.14 -11.00
CA HIS A 226 8.17 -21.02 -10.21
C HIS A 226 6.95 -20.72 -11.09
N ASP A 227 6.98 -19.61 -11.83
CA ASP A 227 5.89 -19.20 -12.71
C ASP A 227 5.59 -20.26 -13.78
N SER A 228 6.59 -20.98 -14.29
CA SER A 228 6.38 -22.09 -15.24
C SER A 228 5.46 -23.19 -14.66
N GLN A 229 5.53 -23.44 -13.35
CA GLN A 229 4.63 -24.39 -12.68
C GLN A 229 3.24 -23.77 -12.45
N LEU A 230 3.16 -22.48 -12.10
CA LEU A 230 1.88 -21.77 -12.03
C LEU A 230 1.16 -21.75 -13.38
N ILE A 231 1.87 -21.54 -14.49
CA ILE A 231 1.29 -21.59 -15.84
C ILE A 231 0.66 -22.96 -16.11
N LYS A 232 1.31 -24.06 -15.71
CA LYS A 232 0.73 -25.41 -15.83
C LYS A 232 -0.57 -25.53 -15.03
N LYS A 233 -0.59 -25.02 -13.79
CA LYS A 233 -1.77 -25.03 -12.92
C LYS A 233 -2.91 -24.18 -13.50
N VAL A 234 -2.62 -22.96 -13.96
CA VAL A 234 -3.60 -22.08 -14.65
C VAL A 234 -4.17 -22.79 -15.87
N LYS A 235 -3.34 -23.38 -16.74
CA LYS A 235 -3.81 -24.14 -17.91
C LYS A 235 -4.64 -25.37 -17.54
N THR A 236 -4.41 -25.95 -16.37
CA THR A 236 -5.17 -27.11 -15.87
C THR A 236 -6.54 -26.69 -15.34
N TYR A 237 -6.64 -25.59 -14.59
CA TYR A 237 -7.88 -25.18 -13.91
C TYR A 237 -8.75 -24.23 -14.73
N LEU A 238 -8.19 -23.49 -15.69
CA LEU A 238 -8.98 -22.59 -16.53
C LEU A 238 -10.11 -23.31 -17.31
N PRO A 239 -9.91 -24.55 -17.83
CA PRO A 239 -10.99 -25.35 -18.43
C PRO A 239 -12.14 -25.75 -17.50
N ASP A 240 -11.95 -25.72 -16.17
CA ASP A 240 -13.01 -26.04 -15.19
C ASP A 240 -14.03 -24.90 -15.04
N HIS A 241 -13.85 -23.80 -15.78
CA HIS A 241 -14.70 -22.62 -15.76
C HIS A 241 -15.23 -22.27 -17.15
N ASP A 242 -16.43 -21.69 -17.18
CA ASP A 242 -16.99 -21.14 -18.42
C ASP A 242 -16.27 -19.84 -18.81
N THR A 243 -15.34 -19.98 -19.75
CA THR A 243 -14.52 -18.89 -20.30
C THR A 243 -15.00 -18.40 -21.67
N LYS A 244 -16.18 -18.85 -22.13
CA LYS A 244 -16.70 -18.48 -23.44
C LYS A 244 -16.90 -16.97 -23.53
N GLY A 245 -16.27 -16.35 -24.53
CA GLY A 245 -16.36 -14.90 -24.76
C GLY A 245 -15.47 -14.05 -23.84
N LEU A 246 -14.64 -14.67 -23.00
CA LEU A 246 -13.66 -13.96 -22.18
C LEU A 246 -12.31 -13.86 -22.91
N ASP A 247 -11.65 -12.71 -22.80
CA ASP A 247 -10.26 -12.51 -23.23
C ASP A 247 -9.35 -12.76 -22.03
N ILE A 248 -8.84 -14.00 -21.92
CA ILE A 248 -7.93 -14.42 -20.85
C ILE A 248 -6.59 -14.83 -21.48
N ARG A 249 -5.51 -14.20 -21.05
CA ARG A 249 -4.15 -14.41 -21.59
C ARG A 249 -3.14 -14.70 -20.48
N ILE A 250 -2.02 -15.30 -20.85
CA ILE A 250 -0.84 -15.47 -19.99
C ILE A 250 0.31 -14.76 -20.69
N LEU A 251 0.91 -13.76 -20.05
CA LEU A 251 2.04 -12.98 -20.57
C LEU A 251 3.10 -12.83 -19.47
N SER A 252 4.36 -12.63 -19.85
CA SER A 252 5.40 -12.26 -18.88
C SER A 252 5.07 -10.92 -18.22
N PRO A 253 5.54 -10.62 -16.99
CA PRO A 253 5.26 -9.36 -16.31
C PRO A 253 5.58 -8.12 -17.15
N VAL A 254 6.67 -8.13 -17.92
CA VAL A 254 7.06 -7.02 -18.81
C VAL A 254 6.05 -6.84 -19.95
N GLU A 255 5.70 -7.91 -20.66
CA GLU A 255 4.75 -7.83 -21.78
C GLU A 255 3.33 -7.51 -21.31
N ALA A 256 2.92 -8.08 -20.18
CA ALA A 256 1.64 -7.76 -19.54
C ALA A 256 1.57 -6.27 -19.14
N THR A 257 2.66 -5.73 -18.56
CA THR A 257 2.76 -4.31 -18.23
C THR A 257 2.60 -3.43 -19.48
N LYS A 258 3.31 -3.72 -20.59
CA LYS A 258 3.18 -2.97 -21.84
C LYS A 258 1.75 -2.96 -22.37
N VAL A 259 1.11 -4.12 -22.44
CA VAL A 259 -0.27 -4.25 -22.93
C VAL A 259 -1.23 -3.47 -22.04
N SER A 260 -1.10 -3.59 -20.72
CA SER A 260 -1.94 -2.87 -19.77
C SER A 260 -1.75 -1.36 -19.86
N LEU A 261 -0.51 -0.86 -19.91
CA LEU A 261 -0.23 0.59 -20.02
C LEU A 261 -0.75 1.18 -21.34
N GLN A 262 -0.59 0.45 -22.46
CA GLN A 262 -1.13 0.89 -23.74
C GLN A 262 -2.66 0.96 -23.71
N ARG A 263 -3.33 -0.09 -23.21
CA ARG A 263 -4.79 -0.08 -23.05
C ARG A 263 -5.27 1.02 -22.12
N MET A 264 -4.58 1.20 -21.00
CA MET A 264 -4.85 2.25 -20.01
C MET A 264 -4.75 3.64 -20.65
N LYS A 265 -3.71 3.91 -21.44
CA LYS A 265 -3.58 5.17 -22.21
C LYS A 265 -4.73 5.36 -23.20
N ASP A 266 -5.22 4.28 -23.80
CA ASP A 266 -6.34 4.29 -24.76
C ASP A 266 -7.73 4.32 -24.08
N GLY A 267 -7.80 4.54 -22.76
CA GLY A 267 -9.07 4.58 -22.02
C GLY A 267 -9.72 3.22 -21.81
N LYS A 268 -8.94 2.13 -21.86
CA LYS A 268 -9.43 0.75 -21.75
C LYS A 268 -8.86 0.04 -20.54
N ASP A 269 -9.70 -0.78 -19.91
CA ASP A 269 -9.34 -1.47 -18.68
C ASP A 269 -8.63 -2.80 -18.94
N THR A 270 -7.82 -3.26 -17.98
CA THR A 270 -7.19 -4.60 -18.04
C THR A 270 -7.06 -5.18 -16.65
N ILE A 271 -7.59 -6.37 -16.39
CA ILE A 271 -7.39 -7.04 -15.09
C ILE A 271 -5.99 -7.67 -15.07
N SER A 272 -5.15 -7.27 -14.11
CA SER A 272 -3.91 -7.99 -13.79
C SER A 272 -4.19 -9.16 -12.84
N VAL A 273 -3.76 -10.35 -13.22
CA VAL A 273 -3.90 -11.57 -12.42
C VAL A 273 -2.51 -12.03 -12.04
N THR A 274 -2.13 -11.87 -10.77
CA THR A 274 -0.72 -11.90 -10.36
C THR A 274 -0.46 -12.78 -9.15
N GLY A 275 0.83 -13.13 -8.96
CA GLY A 275 1.35 -13.60 -7.67
C GLY A 275 1.27 -12.52 -6.58
N ASN A 276 1.72 -12.86 -5.37
CA ASN A 276 1.56 -12.09 -4.15
C ASN A 276 2.36 -10.79 -4.16
N VAL A 277 3.63 -10.82 -4.59
CA VAL A 277 4.46 -9.60 -4.65
C VAL A 277 3.94 -8.63 -5.72
N LEU A 278 3.61 -9.14 -6.90
CA LEU A 278 3.05 -8.30 -7.98
C LEU A 278 1.64 -7.79 -7.65
N ARG A 279 0.87 -8.48 -6.79
CA ARG A 279 -0.39 -7.94 -6.26
C ARG A 279 -0.08 -6.63 -5.55
N ASP A 280 0.84 -6.67 -4.59
CA ASP A 280 1.26 -5.50 -3.81
C ASP A 280 1.69 -4.35 -4.71
N TYR A 281 2.62 -4.63 -5.63
CA TYR A 281 3.19 -3.60 -6.51
C TYR A 281 2.16 -3.00 -7.46
N ASN A 282 1.28 -3.81 -8.05
CA ASN A 282 0.28 -3.31 -8.99
C ASN A 282 -0.82 -2.52 -8.27
N THR A 283 -1.21 -2.92 -7.05
CA THR A 283 -2.23 -2.22 -6.27
C THR A 283 -1.76 -0.90 -5.66
N ASP A 284 -0.45 -0.62 -5.65
CA ASP A 284 0.06 0.73 -5.45
C ASP A 284 0.30 1.47 -6.78
N LEU A 285 0.96 0.81 -7.74
CA LEU A 285 1.37 1.45 -8.99
C LEU A 285 0.20 2.08 -9.76
N PHE A 286 -0.80 1.28 -10.11
CA PHE A 286 -1.88 1.77 -10.97
C PHE A 286 -2.79 2.76 -10.22
N PRO A 287 -3.24 2.49 -8.98
CA PRO A 287 -4.03 3.47 -8.22
C PRO A 287 -3.32 4.79 -7.95
N ILE A 288 -2.01 4.81 -7.74
CA ILE A 288 -1.26 6.07 -7.60
C ILE A 288 -1.22 6.85 -8.93
N LEU A 289 -1.15 6.17 -10.07
CA LEU A 289 -1.23 6.83 -11.39
C LEU A 289 -2.65 7.31 -11.70
N GLU A 290 -3.68 6.53 -11.35
CA GLU A 290 -5.10 6.82 -11.64
C GLU A 290 -5.71 7.85 -10.69
N LEU A 291 -5.60 7.60 -9.38
CA LEU A 291 -6.32 8.30 -8.32
C LEU A 291 -5.40 9.21 -7.49
N GLY A 292 -4.10 9.11 -7.72
CA GLY A 292 -3.10 9.83 -6.96
C GLY A 292 -2.82 9.29 -5.56
N THR A 293 -3.42 8.15 -5.21
CA THR A 293 -3.23 7.45 -3.93
C THR A 293 -3.79 6.03 -4.05
N SER A 294 -3.19 5.07 -3.36
CA SER A 294 -3.69 3.69 -3.24
C SER A 294 -4.69 3.49 -2.09
N ALA A 295 -4.96 4.54 -1.30
CA ALA A 295 -5.94 4.49 -0.21
C ALA A 295 -7.40 4.53 -0.69
N LYS A 296 -7.65 4.87 -1.96
CA LYS A 296 -9.00 5.01 -2.55
C LYS A 296 -9.40 3.77 -3.36
N MET A 297 -9.14 2.60 -2.81
CA MET A 297 -9.32 1.32 -3.49
C MET A 297 -10.21 0.38 -2.68
N LEU A 298 -10.96 -0.47 -3.37
CA LEU A 298 -11.58 -1.65 -2.78
C LEU A 298 -10.56 -2.78 -2.72
N SER A 299 -10.29 -3.31 -1.52
CA SER A 299 -9.48 -4.52 -1.32
C SER A 299 -10.36 -5.58 -0.64
N ILE A 300 -10.93 -6.46 -1.47
CA ILE A 300 -11.88 -7.49 -1.05
C ILE A 300 -11.16 -8.84 -1.04
N VAL A 301 -11.24 -9.54 0.09
CA VAL A 301 -10.64 -10.85 0.31
C VAL A 301 -11.75 -11.87 0.62
N PRO A 302 -12.26 -12.57 -0.41
CA PRO A 302 -13.15 -13.70 -0.19
C PRO A 302 -12.39 -14.78 0.58
N LEU A 303 -12.78 -15.03 1.83
CA LEU A 303 -12.13 -16.06 2.63
C LEU A 303 -12.52 -17.44 2.08
N MET A 304 -11.55 -18.35 1.98
CA MET A 304 -11.79 -19.70 1.43
C MET A 304 -12.90 -20.47 2.18
N ASN A 305 -13.16 -20.14 3.45
CA ASN A 305 -14.21 -20.76 4.28
C ASN A 305 -15.58 -20.07 4.17
N GLY A 306 -15.77 -19.15 3.22
CA GLY A 306 -17.06 -18.52 2.91
C GLY A 306 -17.32 -17.14 3.55
N GLY A 307 -16.46 -16.68 4.46
CA GLY A 307 -16.55 -15.31 4.99
C GLY A 307 -15.92 -14.26 4.06
N GLY A 308 -16.02 -12.99 4.44
CA GLY A 308 -15.38 -11.86 3.75
C GLY A 308 -14.43 -11.10 4.68
N LEU A 309 -13.27 -10.70 4.15
CA LEU A 309 -12.40 -9.70 4.75
C LEU A 309 -12.31 -8.51 3.79
N PHE A 310 -12.49 -7.30 4.31
CA PHE A 310 -12.57 -6.06 3.52
C PHE A 310 -11.51 -5.10 4.05
N GLU A 311 -10.39 -5.02 3.35
CA GLU A 311 -9.33 -4.07 3.66
C GLU A 311 -9.71 -2.69 3.12
N THR A 312 -9.42 -1.66 3.89
CA THR A 312 -9.90 -0.29 3.67
C THR A 312 -9.06 0.50 2.65
N GLY A 313 -8.30 -0.19 1.81
CA GLY A 313 -7.33 0.38 0.87
C GLY A 313 -6.08 -0.50 0.76
N ALA A 314 -5.18 -0.17 -0.19
CA ALA A 314 -3.95 -0.91 -0.41
C ALA A 314 -2.69 -0.22 0.17
N GLY A 315 -2.82 1.03 0.65
CA GLY A 315 -1.71 1.80 1.20
C GLY A 315 -1.38 1.51 2.67
N GLY A 316 -0.28 2.10 3.16
CA GLY A 316 0.17 1.98 4.56
C GLY A 316 -0.50 2.96 5.54
N SER A 317 -0.01 2.97 6.79
CA SER A 317 -0.56 3.76 7.91
C SER A 317 -0.16 5.25 7.96
N ALA A 318 0.54 5.75 6.93
CA ALA A 318 0.85 7.16 6.71
C ALA A 318 1.44 7.94 7.93
N PRO A 319 2.65 7.63 8.43
CA PRO A 319 3.25 8.25 9.61
C PRO A 319 3.35 9.79 9.53
N LYS A 320 3.57 10.35 8.33
CA LYS A 320 3.59 11.81 8.07
C LYS A 320 2.24 12.50 8.33
N HIS A 321 1.13 11.75 8.41
CA HIS A 321 -0.18 12.29 8.80
C HIS A 321 -0.23 12.49 10.32
N VAL A 322 0.33 11.55 11.09
CA VAL A 322 0.45 11.66 12.56
C VAL A 322 1.33 12.84 12.96
N GLU A 323 2.41 13.10 12.22
CA GLU A 323 3.26 14.28 12.46
C GLU A 323 2.49 15.60 12.31
N GLN A 324 1.69 15.74 11.25
CA GLN A 324 0.84 16.91 11.06
C GLN A 324 -0.22 17.02 12.16
N PHE A 325 -0.87 15.91 12.49
CA PHE A 325 -1.86 15.89 13.56
C PHE A 325 -1.27 16.36 14.89
N ASN A 326 -0.10 15.87 15.30
CA ASN A 326 0.54 16.31 16.55
C ASN A 326 1.00 17.78 16.52
N LYS A 327 1.47 18.26 15.35
CA LYS A 327 2.00 19.62 15.20
C LYS A 327 0.91 20.69 15.13
N GLU A 328 -0.16 20.42 14.40
CA GLU A 328 -1.17 21.43 14.04
C GLU A 328 -2.62 20.92 14.11
N ASN A 329 -2.85 19.77 14.75
CA ASN A 329 -4.16 19.19 15.01
C ASN A 329 -5.04 19.13 13.76
N HIS A 330 -4.45 18.74 12.63
CA HIS A 330 -5.13 18.53 11.35
C HIS A 330 -4.78 17.14 10.84
N LEU A 331 -5.80 16.29 10.62
CA LEU A 331 -5.60 14.93 10.12
C LEU A 331 -6.05 14.85 8.66
N ARG A 332 -5.09 14.83 7.74
CA ARG A 332 -5.34 14.71 6.28
C ARG A 332 -5.53 13.27 5.77
N TRP A 333 -5.80 12.31 6.67
CA TRP A 333 -6.11 10.93 6.29
C TRP A 333 -7.48 10.87 5.61
N ASP A 334 -7.56 10.30 4.42
CA ASP A 334 -8.80 10.15 3.66
C ASP A 334 -9.40 8.77 3.93
N SER A 335 -10.52 8.74 4.68
CA SER A 335 -11.23 7.51 5.07
C SER A 335 -12.14 6.95 3.98
N LEU A 336 -12.05 7.42 2.72
CA LEU A 336 -12.89 6.91 1.62
C LEU A 336 -12.86 5.37 1.52
N GLY A 337 -11.69 4.75 1.64
CA GLY A 337 -11.58 3.30 1.57
C GLY A 337 -12.24 2.57 2.75
N GLU A 338 -12.37 3.21 3.92
CA GLU A 338 -13.16 2.67 5.05
C GLU A 338 -14.65 2.67 4.72
N PHE A 339 -15.16 3.73 4.09
CA PHE A 339 -16.57 3.83 3.69
C PHE A 339 -16.91 2.80 2.62
N LEU A 340 -16.05 2.66 1.61
CA LEU A 340 -16.18 1.66 0.55
C LEU A 340 -16.15 0.23 1.10
N ALA A 341 -15.19 -0.09 1.99
CA ALA A 341 -15.09 -1.40 2.61
C ALA A 341 -16.32 -1.71 3.49
N LEU A 342 -16.85 -0.71 4.21
CA LEU A 342 -18.04 -0.87 5.04
C LEU A 342 -19.30 -1.14 4.21
N ALA A 343 -19.47 -0.46 3.06
CA ALA A 343 -20.58 -0.71 2.15
C ALA A 343 -20.55 -2.17 1.64
N VAL A 344 -19.40 -2.63 1.13
CA VAL A 344 -19.23 -4.01 0.66
C VAL A 344 -19.39 -5.03 1.81
N SER A 345 -18.99 -4.69 3.03
CA SER A 345 -19.23 -5.54 4.21
C SER A 345 -20.73 -5.73 4.48
N PHE A 346 -21.52 -4.66 4.38
CA PHE A 346 -22.98 -4.75 4.49
C PHE A 346 -23.62 -5.51 3.32
N GLU A 347 -23.10 -5.37 2.09
CA GLU A 347 -23.54 -6.17 0.94
C GLU A 347 -23.29 -7.66 1.18
N HIS A 348 -22.11 -8.02 1.67
CA HIS A 348 -21.77 -9.40 1.99
C HIS A 348 -22.68 -9.99 3.06
N GLU A 349 -22.98 -9.24 4.12
CA GLU A 349 -23.96 -9.63 5.15
C GLU A 349 -25.36 -9.81 4.55
N ALA A 350 -25.77 -8.90 3.66
CA ALA A 350 -27.06 -8.98 2.99
C ALA A 350 -27.21 -10.23 2.11
N GLU A 351 -26.18 -10.55 1.32
CA GLU A 351 -26.19 -11.69 0.41
C GLU A 351 -26.03 -13.03 1.15
N THR A 352 -25.10 -13.09 2.10
CA THR A 352 -24.72 -14.34 2.79
C THR A 352 -25.78 -14.75 3.82
N ASN A 353 -26.35 -13.78 4.54
CA ASN A 353 -27.30 -14.03 5.63
C ASN A 353 -28.73 -13.59 5.29
N ASN A 354 -29.01 -13.22 4.04
CA ASN A 354 -30.32 -12.74 3.57
C ASN A 354 -30.86 -11.57 4.42
N ASN A 355 -29.98 -10.65 4.81
CA ASN A 355 -30.29 -9.53 5.69
C ASN A 355 -30.72 -8.30 4.89
N ALA A 356 -32.03 -8.12 4.72
CA ALA A 356 -32.60 -7.01 3.94
C ALA A 356 -32.23 -5.61 4.49
N LYS A 357 -32.06 -5.45 5.81
CA LYS A 357 -31.65 -4.17 6.40
C LYS A 357 -30.20 -3.85 6.09
N ALA A 358 -29.31 -4.84 6.11
CA ALA A 358 -27.92 -4.66 5.70
C ALA A 358 -27.83 -4.19 4.23
N LYS A 359 -28.68 -4.72 3.34
CA LYS A 359 -28.75 -4.25 1.95
C LYS A 359 -29.09 -2.76 1.85
N ILE A 360 -30.07 -2.30 2.64
CA ILE A 360 -30.47 -0.89 2.66
C ILE A 360 -29.33 -0.01 3.20
N LEU A 361 -28.62 -0.46 4.24
CA LEU A 361 -27.46 0.24 4.79
C LEU A 361 -26.34 0.38 3.76
N ALA A 362 -26.03 -0.69 3.03
CA ALA A 362 -25.03 -0.70 1.96
C ALA A 362 -25.38 0.30 0.85
N GLU A 363 -26.56 0.17 0.24
CA GLU A 363 -27.00 1.03 -0.86
C GLU A 363 -27.05 2.51 -0.45
N ALA A 364 -27.50 2.80 0.78
CA ALA A 364 -27.52 4.17 1.29
C ALA A 364 -26.10 4.71 1.56
N LEU A 365 -25.15 3.88 1.99
CA LEU A 365 -23.77 4.28 2.22
C LEU A 365 -23.02 4.53 0.90
N ASP A 366 -23.28 3.72 -0.12
CA ASP A 366 -22.76 3.94 -1.47
C ASP A 366 -23.23 5.28 -2.04
N ASN A 367 -24.53 5.55 -2.00
CA ASN A 367 -25.09 6.84 -2.46
C ASN A 367 -24.56 8.03 -1.64
N ALA A 368 -24.37 7.85 -0.34
CA ALA A 368 -23.78 8.87 0.52
C ALA A 368 -22.31 9.14 0.17
N THR A 369 -21.57 8.10 -0.20
CA THR A 369 -20.18 8.19 -0.64
C THR A 369 -20.08 8.90 -1.99
N VAL A 370 -20.99 8.64 -2.93
CA VAL A 370 -21.12 9.40 -4.18
C VAL A 370 -21.36 10.88 -3.88
N THR A 371 -22.33 11.19 -3.00
CA THR A 371 -22.64 12.57 -2.61
C THR A 371 -21.45 13.26 -1.93
N LEU A 372 -20.66 12.54 -1.13
CA LEU A 372 -19.44 13.05 -0.51
C LEU A 372 -18.39 13.44 -1.56
N LEU A 373 -18.22 12.62 -2.59
CA LEU A 373 -17.28 12.87 -3.69
C LEU A 373 -17.74 14.04 -4.58
N GLU A 374 -19.01 14.06 -4.99
CA GLU A 374 -19.58 15.13 -5.83
C GLU A 374 -19.49 16.51 -5.17
N ASN A 375 -19.70 16.57 -3.85
CA ASN A 375 -19.62 17.81 -3.07
C ASN A 375 -18.19 18.16 -2.60
N GLY A 376 -17.18 17.37 -2.99
CA GLY A 376 -15.78 17.61 -2.64
C GLY A 376 -15.51 17.61 -1.14
N LYS A 377 -16.19 16.75 -0.37
CA LYS A 377 -16.10 16.69 1.10
C LYS A 377 -15.03 15.73 1.63
N SER A 378 -14.02 15.42 0.82
CA SER A 378 -12.80 14.74 1.28
C SER A 378 -11.91 15.70 2.11
N PRO A 379 -11.02 15.17 2.97
CA PRO A 379 -10.08 15.98 3.74
C PRO A 379 -9.15 16.81 2.83
N SER A 380 -9.01 18.09 3.16
CA SER A 380 -7.91 18.92 2.67
C SER A 380 -6.59 18.47 3.29
N ARG A 381 -5.49 18.95 2.70
CA ARG A 381 -4.13 18.78 3.23
C ARG A 381 -3.70 19.97 4.09
N LYS A 382 -4.49 21.06 4.11
CA LYS A 382 -4.14 22.34 4.72
C LYS A 382 -4.86 22.52 6.05
N VAL A 383 -4.12 22.93 7.06
CA VAL A 383 -4.67 23.29 8.36
C VAL A 383 -5.74 24.38 8.25
N ASN A 384 -6.76 24.30 9.10
CA ASN A 384 -7.96 25.16 9.15
C ASN A 384 -8.95 24.95 7.99
N GLU A 385 -8.67 24.03 7.07
CA GLU A 385 -9.64 23.51 6.12
C GLU A 385 -10.27 22.20 6.66
N LEU A 386 -11.23 21.64 5.91
CA LEU A 386 -11.89 20.38 6.28
C LEU A 386 -10.86 19.27 6.42
N ASP A 387 -10.89 18.51 7.52
CA ASP A 387 -9.99 17.38 7.74
C ASP A 387 -10.77 16.06 7.85
N ASN A 388 -10.09 14.97 8.24
CA ASN A 388 -10.69 13.64 8.40
C ASN A 388 -11.99 13.66 9.23
N ARG A 389 -12.01 14.36 10.37
CA ARG A 389 -13.18 14.44 11.27
C ARG A 389 -14.34 15.13 10.58
N GLY A 390 -14.06 16.17 9.81
CA GLY A 390 -15.04 16.85 8.99
C GLY A 390 -15.66 15.95 7.91
N SER A 391 -14.85 15.14 7.22
CA SER A 391 -15.35 14.18 6.23
C SER A 391 -16.24 13.11 6.86
N HIS A 392 -15.93 12.66 8.09
CA HIS A 392 -16.75 11.72 8.86
C HIS A 392 -18.11 12.30 9.25
N PHE A 393 -18.17 13.60 9.56
CA PHE A 393 -19.45 14.28 9.75
C PHE A 393 -20.28 14.28 8.45
N TYR A 394 -19.69 14.63 7.31
CA TYR A 394 -20.42 14.70 6.05
C TYR A 394 -20.92 13.33 5.58
N ILE A 395 -20.13 12.26 5.72
CA ILE A 395 -20.63 10.92 5.38
C ILE A 395 -21.79 10.51 6.29
N ALA A 396 -21.74 10.82 7.59
CA ALA A 396 -22.84 10.54 8.52
C ALA A 396 -24.12 11.33 8.16
N LEU A 397 -23.97 12.61 7.76
CA LEU A 397 -25.06 13.45 7.27
C LEU A 397 -25.70 12.84 6.02
N TYR A 398 -24.91 12.59 4.98
CA TYR A 398 -25.42 12.07 3.70
C TYR A 398 -26.02 10.67 3.84
N TRP A 399 -25.40 9.80 4.64
CA TRP A 399 -25.91 8.45 4.89
C TRP A 399 -27.25 8.49 5.64
N SER A 400 -27.37 9.36 6.64
CA SER A 400 -28.65 9.57 7.33
C SER A 400 -29.72 10.11 6.39
N GLN A 401 -29.36 11.01 5.46
CA GLN A 401 -30.29 11.52 4.45
C GLN A 401 -30.77 10.43 3.50
N GLU A 402 -29.88 9.57 3.00
CA GLU A 402 -30.25 8.45 2.12
C GLU A 402 -31.14 7.42 2.85
N LEU A 403 -30.84 7.13 4.12
CA LEU A 403 -31.66 6.27 4.97
C LEU A 403 -33.04 6.86 5.27
N ALA A 404 -33.17 8.19 5.33
CA ALA A 404 -34.44 8.89 5.48
C ALA A 404 -35.25 8.97 4.17
N LYS A 405 -34.60 8.91 3.01
CA LYS A 405 -35.25 8.96 1.68
C LYS A 405 -35.76 7.61 1.21
N GLN A 406 -35.05 6.52 1.52
CA GLN A 406 -35.42 5.18 1.06
C GLN A 406 -36.83 4.75 1.52
N THR A 407 -37.49 3.90 0.73
CA THR A 407 -38.87 3.45 0.96
C THR A 407 -39.00 1.96 1.25
N LYS A 408 -37.88 1.25 1.37
CA LYS A 408 -37.79 -0.21 1.55
C LYS A 408 -38.04 -0.63 3.01
N ASP A 409 -37.67 0.19 3.99
CA ASP A 409 -37.90 -0.05 5.42
C ASP A 409 -38.38 1.22 6.12
N LYS A 410 -39.62 1.19 6.62
CA LYS A 410 -40.27 2.36 7.23
C LYS A 410 -39.73 2.71 8.61
N ASP A 411 -39.22 1.74 9.36
CA ASP A 411 -38.69 1.98 10.70
C ASP A 411 -37.33 2.66 10.61
N LEU A 412 -36.45 2.18 9.71
CA LEU A 412 -35.18 2.83 9.38
C LEU A 412 -35.44 4.23 8.82
N GLN A 413 -36.43 4.37 7.93
CA GLN A 413 -36.80 5.66 7.36
C GLN A 413 -37.17 6.67 8.46
N ALA A 414 -38.08 6.30 9.36
CA ALA A 414 -38.55 7.17 10.43
C ALA A 414 -37.43 7.52 11.42
N LYS A 415 -36.62 6.52 11.82
CA LYS A 415 -35.49 6.73 12.73
C LYS A 415 -34.48 7.73 12.16
N PHE A 416 -34.05 7.53 10.91
CA PHE A 416 -33.01 8.37 10.31
C PHE A 416 -33.53 9.71 9.80
N ALA A 417 -34.84 9.90 9.62
CA ALA A 417 -35.41 11.22 9.31
C ALA A 417 -35.09 12.26 10.41
N THR A 418 -35.21 11.88 11.68
CA THR A 418 -34.88 12.76 12.82
C THR A 418 -33.38 13.01 12.93
N VAL A 419 -32.56 11.98 12.69
CA VAL A 419 -31.09 12.09 12.71
C VAL A 419 -30.59 13.00 11.59
N ALA A 420 -31.03 12.76 10.35
CA ALA A 420 -30.69 13.56 9.19
C ALA A 420 -31.04 15.03 9.40
N LYS A 421 -32.25 15.31 9.94
CA LYS A 421 -32.67 16.70 10.20
C LYS A 421 -31.84 17.36 11.30
N SER A 422 -31.46 16.61 12.32
CA SER A 422 -30.61 17.11 13.41
C SER A 422 -29.20 17.44 12.93
N LEU A 423 -28.60 16.58 12.10
CA LEU A 423 -27.29 16.83 11.49
C LEU A 423 -27.33 18.02 10.52
N GLU A 424 -28.34 18.09 9.65
CA GLU A 424 -28.52 19.18 8.69
C GLU A 424 -28.66 20.54 9.40
N ASN A 425 -29.56 20.63 10.39
CA ASN A 425 -29.79 21.88 11.12
C ASN A 425 -28.55 22.36 11.92
N ASN A 426 -27.62 21.46 12.24
CA ASN A 426 -26.43 21.77 13.03
C ASN A 426 -25.12 21.78 12.21
N GLU A 427 -25.18 21.63 10.87
CA GLU A 427 -24.00 21.51 10.01
C GLU A 427 -22.97 22.62 10.27
N VAL A 428 -23.38 23.88 10.18
CA VAL A 428 -22.49 25.04 10.37
C VAL A 428 -21.84 25.04 11.75
N LYS A 429 -22.60 24.65 12.79
CA LYS A 429 -22.11 24.62 14.17
C LYS A 429 -21.08 23.50 14.35
N ILE A 430 -21.38 22.30 13.85
CA ILE A 430 -20.49 21.13 13.95
C ILE A 430 -19.18 21.41 13.22
N ILE A 431 -19.22 21.89 11.98
CA ILE A 431 -18.01 22.22 11.22
C ILE A 431 -17.17 23.29 11.93
N LYS A 432 -17.82 24.30 12.52
CA LYS A 432 -17.11 25.32 13.33
C LYS A 432 -16.41 24.69 14.54
N GLU A 433 -17.09 23.81 15.28
CA GLU A 433 -16.51 23.10 16.42
C GLU A 433 -15.29 22.27 15.99
N LEU A 434 -15.42 21.48 14.91
CA LEU A 434 -14.34 20.64 14.37
C LEU A 434 -13.13 21.45 13.87
N ASN A 435 -13.36 22.59 13.22
CA ASN A 435 -12.26 23.42 12.68
C ASN A 435 -11.59 24.31 13.73
N SER A 436 -12.31 24.71 14.78
CA SER A 436 -11.81 25.67 15.78
C SER A 436 -10.61 25.17 16.61
N ILE A 437 -10.40 23.86 16.66
CA ILE A 437 -9.30 23.22 17.40
C ILE A 437 -8.02 23.07 16.57
N GLN A 438 -8.09 23.30 15.25
CA GLN A 438 -6.96 23.16 14.34
C GLN A 438 -5.94 24.30 14.50
N GLY A 439 -4.73 24.11 13.97
CA GLY A 439 -3.65 25.11 14.04
C GLY A 439 -2.89 25.11 15.37
N THR A 440 -3.24 24.23 16.29
CA THR A 440 -2.60 24.11 17.60
C THR A 440 -1.91 22.76 17.74
N SER A 441 -0.78 22.73 18.44
CA SER A 441 -0.11 21.47 18.75
C SER A 441 -0.93 20.68 19.77
N ILE A 442 -0.97 19.36 19.60
CA ILE A 442 -1.67 18.45 20.48
C ILE A 442 -0.75 17.31 20.93
N ASN A 443 -0.98 16.84 22.16
CA ASN A 443 -0.22 15.73 22.74
C ASN A 443 -1.17 14.62 23.20
N ILE A 444 -1.25 13.56 22.40
CA ILE A 444 -2.02 12.33 22.69
C ILE A 444 -1.30 11.33 23.62
N GLN A 445 -0.14 11.71 24.17
CA GLN A 445 0.69 10.93 25.09
C GLN A 445 1.03 9.52 24.56
N GLY A 446 1.75 9.50 23.45
CA GLY A 446 2.29 8.28 22.85
C GLY A 446 2.34 8.38 21.34
N TYR A 447 2.90 7.36 20.72
CA TYR A 447 2.95 7.19 19.25
C TYR A 447 2.39 5.82 18.87
N TYR A 448 3.14 4.75 19.20
CA TYR A 448 2.67 3.36 19.00
C TYR A 448 1.58 2.96 20.00
N SER A 449 1.69 3.44 21.24
CA SER A 449 0.70 3.23 22.31
C SER A 449 0.34 4.56 22.92
N LEU A 450 -0.74 5.17 22.41
CA LEU A 450 -1.26 6.45 22.85
C LEU A 450 -2.15 6.32 24.09
N MET A 451 -2.42 7.43 24.78
CA MET A 451 -3.42 7.47 25.84
C MET A 451 -4.82 7.59 25.21
N SER A 452 -5.61 6.50 25.25
CA SER A 452 -6.91 6.42 24.55
C SER A 452 -7.84 7.59 24.85
N LYS A 453 -7.93 8.01 26.12
CA LYS A 453 -8.77 9.16 26.52
C LYS A 453 -8.36 10.47 25.86
N LYS A 454 -7.05 10.70 25.65
CA LYS A 454 -6.57 11.92 24.98
C LYS A 454 -6.83 11.86 23.48
N ALA A 455 -6.63 10.70 22.86
CA ALA A 455 -6.97 10.51 21.45
C ALA A 455 -8.47 10.68 21.20
N GLU A 456 -9.34 10.15 22.08
CA GLU A 456 -10.78 10.30 21.96
C GLU A 456 -11.21 11.77 22.01
N VAL A 457 -10.71 12.54 22.98
CA VAL A 457 -10.99 13.99 23.08
C VAL A 457 -10.50 14.74 21.83
N ALA A 458 -9.34 14.36 21.30
CA ALA A 458 -8.77 14.98 20.10
C ALA A 458 -9.57 14.64 18.81
N MET A 459 -10.10 13.41 18.73
CA MET A 459 -10.79 12.90 17.55
C MET A 459 -12.29 13.20 17.54
N ARG A 460 -12.90 13.43 18.71
CA ARG A 460 -14.33 13.74 18.87
C ARG A 460 -14.58 15.11 19.54
N PRO A 461 -14.06 16.22 18.99
CA PRO A 461 -14.06 17.51 19.66
C PRO A 461 -15.38 18.28 19.55
N SER A 462 -16.36 17.82 18.74
CA SER A 462 -17.67 18.46 18.57
C SER A 462 -18.69 17.85 19.54
N PRO A 463 -19.08 18.54 20.63
CA PRO A 463 -20.10 18.05 21.54
C PRO A 463 -21.47 17.96 20.85
N THR A 464 -21.73 18.87 19.89
CA THR A 464 -22.98 18.86 19.14
C THR A 464 -23.10 17.57 18.32
N LEU A 465 -22.05 17.17 17.60
CA LEU A 465 -22.04 15.92 16.85
C LEU A 465 -22.14 14.71 17.78
N ASN A 466 -21.35 14.68 18.86
CA ASN A 466 -21.35 13.56 19.81
C ASN A 466 -22.75 13.30 20.40
N ASN A 467 -23.44 14.35 20.83
CA ASN A 467 -24.79 14.25 21.38
C ASN A 467 -25.81 13.71 20.37
N ILE A 468 -25.66 14.03 19.07
CA ILE A 468 -26.55 13.51 18.02
C ILE A 468 -26.30 12.02 17.80
N ILE A 469 -25.03 11.59 17.73
CA ILE A 469 -24.68 10.19 17.51
C ILE A 469 -25.05 9.31 18.72
N GLU A 470 -24.88 9.80 19.94
CA GLU A 470 -25.26 9.08 21.17
C GLU A 470 -26.78 8.88 21.35
N ALA A 471 -27.60 9.65 20.62
CA ALA A 471 -29.05 9.57 20.66
C ALA A 471 -29.65 8.58 19.64
N ILE A 472 -28.82 7.93 18.81
CA ILE A 472 -29.22 6.91 17.81
C ILE A 472 -29.35 5.54 18.49
#